data_AF-A0A6N8QVB7-F1
#
_entry.id   AF-A0A6N8QVB7-F1
#
_cell.length_a   1.000
_cell.length_b   1.000
_cell.length_c   1.000
_cell.angle_alpha   90.00
_cell.angle_beta   90.00
_cell.angle_gamma   90.00
#
_symmetry.space_group_name_H-M   'P 1'
#
loop_
_entity.id
_entity.type
_entity.pdbx_description
1 polymer ?
#
loop_
_entity_poly.entity_id
_entity_poly.type
_entity_poly.pdbx_seq_one_letter_code
_entity_poly.pdbx_strand_id
1 'polypeptide(L)'
;MKETRISLSLTQQQLADRALVGIATVKRIEKGGSLNLDTLISILRALNKLQNLDAILFEAEMRNFNENTSSGEGAGRLQVRQQLTDLNQKSPAPHADDRDLSTALENTLCW
;
A
#
# COMPACT_ATOMS: atom_id res chain seq x y z
N MET A 1 15.57 13.73 19.97
CA MET A 1 14.97 13.12 21.20
C MET A 1 15.94 13.20 22.37
N LYS A 2 17.16 12.71 22.20
CA LYS A 2 18.25 12.83 23.17
C LYS A 2 18.49 14.29 23.59
N GLU A 3 18.49 15.19 22.62
CA GLU A 3 18.69 16.63 22.80
C GLU A 3 17.60 17.20 23.71
N THR A 4 16.34 16.90 23.41
CA THR A 4 15.19 17.30 24.23
C THR A 4 15.30 16.78 25.66
N ARG A 5 15.71 15.53 25.86
CA ARG A 5 15.94 14.95 27.19
C ARG A 5 17.03 15.73 27.94
N ILE A 6 18.15 16.05 27.29
CA ILE A 6 19.27 16.81 27.86
C ILE A 6 18.82 18.23 28.23
N SER A 7 18.06 18.90 27.37
CA SER A 7 17.50 20.23 27.66
C SER A 7 16.57 20.25 28.88
N LEU A 8 15.94 19.12 29.21
CA LEU A 8 15.11 18.94 30.40
C LEU A 8 15.91 18.41 31.61
N SER A 9 17.24 18.27 31.50
CA SER A 9 18.13 17.74 32.54
C SER A 9 17.71 16.35 33.06
N LEU A 10 17.14 15.50 32.20
CA LEU A 10 16.70 14.16 32.57
C LEU A 10 17.77 13.12 32.27
N THR A 11 17.97 12.16 33.17
CA THR A 11 18.74 10.96 32.85
C THR A 11 17.94 10.02 31.94
N GLN A 12 18.63 9.09 31.26
CA GLN A 12 17.94 8.07 30.46
C GLN A 12 17.01 7.20 31.32
N GLN A 13 17.38 6.91 32.57
CA GLN A 13 16.55 6.16 33.52
C GLN A 13 15.29 6.95 33.88
N GLN A 14 15.42 8.23 34.22
CA GLN A 14 14.27 9.08 34.53
C GLN A 14 13.29 9.20 33.35
N LEU A 15 13.80 9.28 32.12
CA LEU A 15 12.95 9.27 30.93
C LEU A 15 12.23 7.91 30.77
N ALA A 16 12.95 6.81 30.99
CA ALA A 16 12.40 5.45 30.91
C ALA A 16 11.25 5.26 31.92
N ASP A 17 11.46 5.67 33.17
CA ASP A 17 10.47 5.58 34.24
C ASP A 17 9.23 6.43 33.93
N ARG A 18 9.40 7.66 33.44
CA ARG A 18 8.29 8.55 33.07
C ARG A 18 7.50 8.06 31.86
N ALA A 19 8.18 7.44 30.90
CA ALA A 19 7.56 6.89 29.70
C ALA A 19 7.03 5.46 29.89
N LEU A 20 7.23 4.85 31.06
CA LEU A 20 6.88 3.47 31.36
C LEU A 20 7.48 2.47 30.35
N VAL A 21 8.75 2.67 30.00
CA VAL A 21 9.50 1.79 29.08
C VAL A 21 10.80 1.32 29.73
N GLY A 22 11.37 0.22 29.22
CA GLY A 22 12.69 -0.24 29.68
C GLY A 22 13.82 0.72 29.30
N ILE A 23 14.84 0.82 30.16
CA ILE A 23 16.05 1.63 29.90
C ILE A 23 16.76 1.24 28.59
N ALA A 24 16.71 -0.04 28.21
CA ALA A 24 17.25 -0.53 26.95
C ALA A 24 16.54 0.10 25.73
N THR A 25 15.22 0.32 25.82
CA THR A 25 14.42 0.97 24.78
C THR A 25 14.88 2.41 24.57
N VAL A 26 15.05 3.18 25.66
CA VAL A 26 15.55 4.55 25.58
C VAL A 26 16.95 4.60 24.97
N LYS A 27 17.88 3.76 25.44
CA LYS A 27 19.25 3.69 24.90
C LYS A 27 19.28 3.38 23.41
N ARG A 28 18.43 2.46 22.96
CA ARG A 28 18.33 2.05 21.55
C ARG A 28 17.77 3.17 20.69
N ILE A 29 16.73 3.85 21.14
CA ILE A 29 16.10 4.97 20.41
C ILE A 29 17.03 6.18 20.33
N GLU A 30 17.76 6.51 21.40
CA GLU A 30 18.75 7.60 21.35
C GLU A 30 19.96 7.30 20.47
N LYS A 31 20.16 6.03 20.09
CA LYS A 31 21.15 5.60 19.08
C LYS A 31 20.58 5.53 17.67
N GLY A 32 19.32 5.93 17.45
CA GLY A 32 18.67 5.88 16.13
C GLY A 32 18.02 4.53 15.78
N GLY A 33 17.81 3.65 16.77
CA GLY A 33 17.07 2.41 16.55
C GLY A 33 15.60 2.66 16.21
N SER A 34 14.97 1.69 15.52
CA SER A 34 13.56 1.71 15.15
C SER A 34 12.63 1.83 16.38
N LEU A 35 11.42 2.32 16.20
CA LEU A 35 10.46 2.41 17.30
C LEU A 35 9.04 2.34 16.75
N ASN A 36 8.15 1.75 17.54
CA ASN A 36 6.74 1.67 17.20
C ASN A 36 6.03 2.94 17.69
N LEU A 37 4.86 3.22 17.11
CA LEU A 37 4.08 4.42 17.41
C LEU A 37 3.73 4.54 18.90
N ASP A 38 3.38 3.44 19.58
CA ASP A 38 3.08 3.46 21.02
C ASP A 38 4.28 3.94 21.85
N THR A 39 5.47 3.46 21.51
CA THR A 39 6.72 3.87 22.18
C THR A 39 7.05 5.32 21.88
N LEU A 40 6.80 5.78 20.66
CA LEU A 40 6.95 7.19 20.28
C LEU A 40 6.06 8.08 21.14
N ILE A 41 4.76 7.75 21.21
CA ILE A 41 3.75 8.51 21.96
C ILE A 41 4.13 8.57 23.44
N SER A 42 4.48 7.43 24.05
CA SER A 42 4.89 7.38 25.46
C SER A 42 6.11 8.25 25.76
N ILE A 43 7.13 8.23 24.90
CA ILE A 43 8.33 9.07 25.07
C ILE A 43 8.00 10.55 24.85
N LEU A 44 7.21 10.90 23.83
CA LEU A 44 6.81 12.28 23.56
C LEU A 44 5.96 12.86 24.70
N ARG A 45 5.08 12.07 25.32
CA ARG A 45 4.33 12.45 26.52
C ARG A 45 5.27 12.72 27.69
N ALA A 46 6.23 11.82 27.95
CA ALA A 46 7.21 11.99 29.03
C ALA A 46 8.13 13.22 28.84
N LEU A 47 8.33 13.65 27.59
CA LEU A 47 9.09 14.85 27.23
C LEU A 47 8.23 16.13 27.12
N ASN A 48 6.91 16.03 27.31
CA ASN A 48 5.94 17.11 27.07
C ASN A 48 6.05 17.71 25.65
N LYS A 49 6.19 16.83 24.66
CA LYS A 49 6.29 17.14 23.21
C LYS A 49 5.28 16.38 22.38
N LEU A 50 4.20 15.87 22.96
CA LEU A 50 3.16 15.13 22.22
C LEU A 50 2.53 15.98 21.11
N GLN A 51 2.37 17.28 21.34
CA GLN A 51 1.86 18.25 20.35
C GLN A 51 2.69 18.31 19.05
N ASN A 52 3.95 17.85 19.08
CA ASN A 52 4.77 17.79 17.86
C ASN A 52 4.32 16.68 16.91
N LEU A 53 3.51 15.72 17.39
CA LEU A 53 3.01 14.63 16.58
C LEU A 53 2.14 15.15 15.43
N ASP A 54 1.31 16.17 15.69
CA ASP A 54 0.45 16.78 14.67
C ASP A 54 1.28 17.36 13.51
N ALA A 55 2.38 18.04 13.83
CA ALA A 55 3.30 18.58 12.84
C ALA A 55 3.98 17.48 12.01
N ILE A 56 4.39 16.38 12.64
CA ILE A 56 5.01 15.23 11.96
C ILE A 56 4.01 14.57 11.01
N LEU A 57 2.76 14.40 11.45
CA LEU A 57 1.70 13.80 10.64
C LEU A 57 1.35 14.68 9.44
N PHE A 58 1.25 16.00 9.64
CA PHE A 58 1.01 16.96 8.58
C PHE A 58 2.15 16.97 7.54
N GLU A 59 3.40 16.96 7.98
CA GLU A 59 4.55 16.90 7.08
C GLU A 59 4.54 15.61 6.24
N ALA A 60 4.19 14.47 6.87
CA ALA A 60 4.06 13.20 6.16
C ALA A 60 2.97 13.25 5.08
N GLU A 61 1.82 13.86 5.39
CA GLU A 61 0.73 14.05 4.42
C GLU A 61 1.16 14.93 3.23
N MET A 62 1.82 16.06 3.50
CA MET A 62 2.34 16.95 2.44
C MET A 62 3.38 16.26 1.56
N ARG A 63 4.24 15.42 2.15
CA ARG A 63 5.23 14.63 1.40
C ARG A 63 4.56 13.65 0.45
N ASN A 64 3.54 12.92 0.93
CA ASN A 64 2.77 11.99 0.11
C ASN A 64 2.02 12.71 -1.03
N PHE A 65 1.47 13.89 -0.74
CA PHE A 65 0.81 14.71 -1.77
C PHE A 65 1.80 15.13 -2.87
N ASN A 66 2.99 15.60 -2.51
CA ASN A 66 4.00 16.05 -3.47
C ASN A 66 4.56 14.91 -4.34
N GLU A 67 4.69 13.71 -3.78
CA GLU A 67 5.08 12.50 -4.53
C GLU A 67 4.06 12.18 -5.63
N ASN A 68 2.77 12.33 -5.34
CA ASN A 68 1.71 12.11 -6.31
C ASN A 68 1.68 13.17 -7.42
N THR A 69 2.04 14.42 -7.11
CA THR A 69 2.06 15.51 -8.11
C THR A 69 3.29 15.50 -9.01
N SER A 70 4.42 15.00 -8.52
CA SER A 70 5.66 14.90 -9.30
C SER A 70 5.68 13.69 -10.25
N SER A 71 4.74 12.75 -10.10
CA SER A 71 4.50 11.68 -11.07
C SER A 71 3.58 12.08 -12.24
N GLY A 72 3.38 13.39 -12.48
CA GLY A 72 2.52 13.95 -13.53
C GLY A 72 3.19 14.20 -14.88
N GLU A 73 4.53 14.24 -14.98
CA GLU A 73 5.26 14.39 -16.25
C GLU A 73 5.71 13.02 -16.79
N GLY A 74 4.73 12.12 -16.92
CA GLY A 74 4.96 10.76 -17.40
C GLY A 74 3.71 9.88 -17.36
N ALA A 75 2.52 10.47 -17.17
CA ALA A 75 1.27 9.73 -17.21
C ALA A 75 1.11 9.10 -18.60
N GLY A 76 1.22 7.77 -18.62
CA GLY A 76 1.26 6.96 -19.82
C GLY A 76 0.16 7.32 -20.81
N ARG A 77 0.54 7.45 -22.08
CA ARG A 77 -0.41 7.37 -23.18
C ARG A 77 -1.13 6.03 -23.05
N LEU A 78 -2.40 6.07 -22.65
CA LEU A 78 -3.30 4.93 -22.82
C LEU A 78 -3.34 4.63 -24.32
N GLN A 79 -2.62 3.59 -24.76
CA GLN A 79 -2.76 3.07 -26.10
C GLN A 79 -4.14 2.44 -26.20
N VAL A 80 -5.09 3.21 -26.72
CA VAL A 80 -6.36 2.67 -27.22
C VAL A 80 -5.98 1.68 -28.32
N ARG A 81 -6.08 0.39 -28.01
CA ARG A 81 -5.94 -0.68 -28.99
C ARG A 81 -7.12 -0.56 -29.95
N GLN A 82 -6.92 0.12 -31.07
CA GLN A 82 -7.86 0.10 -32.18
C GLN A 82 -7.90 -1.33 -32.70
N GLN A 83 -9.00 -2.02 -32.43
CA GLN A 83 -9.35 -3.21 -33.18
C GLN A 83 -9.64 -2.74 -34.61
N LEU A 84 -8.69 -2.99 -35.51
CA LEU A 84 -8.98 -3.02 -36.93
C LEU A 84 -10.01 -4.13 -37.14
N THR A 85 -11.22 -3.74 -37.51
CA THR A 85 -12.23 -4.62 -38.06
C THR A 85 -11.68 -5.25 -39.33
N ASP A 86 -11.32 -6.54 -39.27
CA ASP A 86 -11.08 -7.36 -40.45
C ASP A 86 -12.42 -7.57 -41.17
N LEU A 87 -12.71 -6.68 -42.11
CA LEU A 87 -13.72 -6.86 -43.15
C LEU A 87 -13.16 -7.81 -44.23
N ASN A 88 -13.10 -9.10 -43.93
CA ASN A 88 -13.04 -10.15 -44.95
C ASN A 88 -13.28 -11.48 -44.23
N GLN A 89 -14.35 -12.25 -44.50
CA GLN A 89 -14.45 -13.02 -45.73
C GLN A 89 -15.91 -13.27 -46.12
N LYS A 90 -16.22 -12.81 -47.32
CA LYS A 90 -17.09 -13.41 -48.33
C LYS A 90 -17.73 -14.75 -47.94
N SER A 91 -19.06 -14.76 -47.84
CA SER A 91 -19.88 -15.97 -47.89
C SER A 91 -19.62 -16.81 -49.14
N PRO A 92 -19.87 -18.13 -49.07
CA PRO A 92 -20.70 -18.75 -50.09
C PRO A 92 -22.00 -19.32 -49.50
N ALA A 93 -23.05 -19.23 -50.31
CA ALA A 93 -24.42 -19.66 -50.03
C ALA A 93 -24.56 -21.20 -50.15
N PRO A 94 -25.74 -21.77 -49.83
CA PRO A 94 -25.93 -23.12 -49.32
C PRO A 94 -25.92 -24.17 -50.42
N HIS A 95 -25.38 -25.36 -50.14
CA HIS A 95 -25.72 -26.56 -50.88
C HIS A 95 -26.30 -27.59 -49.92
N ALA A 96 -27.61 -27.82 -50.08
CA ALA A 96 -28.32 -28.92 -49.47
C ALA A 96 -27.89 -30.22 -50.16
N ASP A 97 -27.59 -31.25 -49.38
CA ASP A 97 -27.86 -32.63 -49.78
C ASP A 97 -28.29 -33.42 -48.54
N ASP A 98 -29.50 -33.96 -48.64
CA ASP A 98 -30.14 -34.90 -47.74
C ASP A 98 -29.34 -36.22 -47.63
N ARG A 99 -29.58 -36.94 -46.52
CA ARG A 99 -29.01 -38.24 -46.06
C ARG A 99 -27.83 -38.03 -45.09
N ASP A 100 -27.87 -38.38 -43.81
CA ASP A 100 -28.43 -39.61 -43.23
C ASP A 100 -29.21 -39.33 -41.95
N LEU A 101 -30.51 -39.60 -42.03
CA LEU A 101 -31.43 -39.68 -40.92
C LEU A 101 -31.53 -41.16 -40.53
N SER A 102 -30.44 -41.74 -40.03
CA SER A 102 -30.41 -43.02 -39.32
C SER A 102 -28.98 -43.42 -39.00
N THR A 103 -28.50 -43.08 -37.81
CA THR A 103 -27.83 -44.06 -36.96
C THR A 103 -27.66 -43.53 -35.55
N ALA A 104 -28.16 -44.32 -34.60
CA ALA A 104 -27.81 -44.30 -33.19
C ALA A 104 -28.28 -43.08 -32.38
N LEU A 105 -29.61 -42.91 -32.36
CA LEU A 105 -30.34 -42.58 -31.13
C LEU A 105 -30.14 -43.71 -30.10
N GLU A 106 -28.91 -43.99 -29.66
CA GLU A 106 -28.63 -45.04 -28.68
C GLU A 106 -27.41 -44.64 -27.84
N ASN A 107 -27.64 -43.75 -26.88
CA ASN A 107 -27.19 -43.94 -25.49
C ASN A 107 -27.77 -42.84 -24.60
N THR A 108 -29.08 -42.93 -24.45
CA THR A 108 -29.80 -42.50 -23.25
C THR A 108 -29.30 -43.30 -22.05
N LEU A 109 -28.76 -42.57 -21.06
CA LEU A 109 -28.86 -42.82 -19.60
C LEU A 109 -28.58 -44.24 -19.06
N CYS A 110 -27.47 -44.40 -18.30
CA CYS A 110 -27.45 -45.14 -17.03
C CYS A 110 -26.07 -45.04 -16.33
N TRP A 111 -26.09 -44.49 -15.10
CA TRP A 111 -25.13 -44.56 -13.97
C TRP A 111 -23.64 -44.25 -14.18
#